data_AF-A0A349YNM4-F1
#
_entry.id   AF-A0A349YNM4-F1
#
_cell.length_a   1.000
_cell.length_b   1.000
_cell.length_c   1.000
_cell.angle_alpha   90.00
_cell.angle_beta   90.00
_cell.angle_gamma   90.00
#
_symmetry.space_group_name_H-M   'P 1'
#
loop_
_entity.id
_entity.type
_entity.pdbx_description
1 polymer ?
#
loop_
_entity_poly.entity_id
_entity_poly.type
_entity_poly.pdbx_seq_one_letter_code
_entity_poly.pdbx_strand_id
1 'polypeptide(L)'
;MCNFCLYTFGCLDKDTNKGVITTKSRESNLLPYVKDRMNIYKMESISCYEKPQSIAIGTIDEDFAVFYIMLIKLAKSYCFDSDTQIEYIDEMINKLLFDKFGVESIGVKVSENLNAIIKQLIDSKYPVVVPINLYRLFYSGFYLIDDWSHVLVVKGYDDKRRIYHILDSIQCNIEDELQRYQDFAIKYEDLELCLKSFKGDLPWNSVFYYKKERDVDKTQILIWMLKVWADAIEKRQYMQPVLHKYIFREVEERKAQGESTAVSELITSNKVSIWSYMNITKYKEVLINELIGILERYEETEAMRMKLESIGKRLSKVWGNYTARSLIRICKLDYELQTSGVNQKINKSEDELADLLQDIIHLIEASGKVDDSITEEVLCQFENNQDRLITRNKEGILFYFHNNKVYNSWVLDYCPKVILSNSANIHYITVKFKVLEESKTDGFTAGIFIRDSYGKIICWSLDQNNRLICDLLGKKRIMEVKNKKTLDKEIELIFQLQERKLFFGERLEGQDCMYGNVVLDTDVLQAGLMCKTWDNCKRLKVIFYNWDVR
;
A
#
# COMPACT_ATOMS: atom_id res chain seq x y z
N MET A 1 -9.76 -31.44 29.99
CA MET A 1 -10.24 -32.25 28.86
C MET A 1 -11.07 -31.36 27.95
N CYS A 2 -10.48 -30.88 26.87
CA CYS A 2 -11.13 -30.59 25.59
C CYS A 2 -9.99 -30.46 24.57
N ASN A 3 -9.89 -31.48 23.71
CA ASN A 3 -8.96 -31.59 22.60
C ASN A 3 -9.45 -30.71 21.46
N PHE A 4 -8.64 -29.77 20.96
CA PHE A 4 -8.76 -29.28 19.59
C PHE A 4 -7.38 -28.98 18.98
N CYS A 5 -7.10 -29.75 17.93
CA CYS A 5 -6.05 -29.70 16.90
C CYS A 5 -4.82 -28.79 17.09
N LEU A 6 -3.71 -29.42 17.49
CA LEU A 6 -2.38 -29.07 17.00
C LEU A 6 -2.35 -29.26 15.47
N TYR A 7 -2.48 -28.19 14.69
CA TYR A 7 -2.09 -28.22 13.30
C TYR A 7 -0.56 -28.13 13.24
N THR A 8 0.04 -29.29 13.02
CA THR A 8 1.41 -29.45 12.53
C THR A 8 1.65 -28.49 11.36
N PHE A 9 2.64 -27.61 11.50
CA PHE A 9 3.35 -27.04 10.35
C PHE A 9 3.74 -28.22 9.45
N GLY A 10 3.24 -28.23 8.21
CA GLY A 10 3.56 -29.26 7.23
C GLY A 10 5.07 -29.36 7.05
N CYS A 11 5.69 -30.31 7.73
CA CYS A 11 6.97 -30.85 7.31
C CYS A 11 6.66 -31.67 6.07
N LEU A 12 7.02 -31.15 4.90
CA LEU A 12 7.08 -31.97 3.69
C LEU A 12 8.11 -33.07 3.94
N ASP A 13 7.61 -34.30 3.92
CA ASP A 13 8.40 -35.52 3.90
C ASP A 13 9.44 -35.48 2.79
N LYS A 14 10.60 -36.04 3.13
CA LYS A 14 11.67 -36.42 2.21
C LYS A 14 11.10 -37.39 1.19
N ASP A 15 10.92 -36.94 -0.05
CA ASP A 15 11.09 -37.71 -1.30
C ASP A 15 10.24 -37.13 -2.44
N THR A 16 10.70 -36.05 -3.06
CA THR A 16 10.35 -35.73 -4.46
C THR A 16 11.57 -35.15 -5.18
N ASN A 17 12.64 -35.95 -5.19
CA ASN A 17 13.75 -35.74 -6.11
C ASN A 17 13.35 -36.30 -7.49
N LYS A 18 12.55 -35.55 -8.27
CA LYS A 18 12.34 -35.76 -9.71
C LYS A 18 11.49 -34.64 -10.30
N GLY A 19 12.16 -33.68 -10.95
CA GLY A 19 11.52 -32.60 -11.68
C GLY A 19 12.37 -31.34 -11.72
N VAL A 20 13.67 -31.46 -12.03
CA VAL A 20 14.49 -30.29 -12.34
C VAL A 20 14.00 -29.75 -13.68
N ILE A 21 13.05 -28.82 -13.64
CA ILE A 21 12.75 -27.96 -14.77
C ILE A 21 13.93 -27.00 -14.86
N THR A 22 14.87 -27.32 -15.75
CA THR A 22 15.97 -26.43 -16.13
C THR A 22 15.40 -25.27 -16.94
N THR A 23 14.83 -24.27 -16.27
CA THR A 23 14.68 -22.93 -16.84
C THR A 23 16.06 -22.27 -16.84
N LYS A 24 16.49 -21.73 -17.99
CA LYS A 24 17.69 -20.87 -18.05
C LYS A 24 17.54 -19.78 -16.99
N SER A 25 18.45 -19.74 -16.02
CA SER A 25 18.49 -18.66 -15.02
C SER A 25 18.62 -17.33 -15.74
N ARG A 26 17.69 -16.40 -15.50
CA ARG A 26 17.83 -15.04 -16.01
C ARG A 26 19.01 -14.38 -15.31
N GLU A 27 19.78 -13.56 -16.03
CA GLU A 27 20.92 -12.82 -15.45
C GLU A 27 20.44 -11.63 -14.59
N SER A 28 19.20 -11.17 -14.80
CA SER A 28 18.53 -10.18 -13.97
C SER A 28 17.02 -10.27 -14.15
N ASN A 29 16.29 -9.85 -13.12
CA ASN A 29 14.84 -9.70 -13.18
C ASN A 29 14.39 -8.62 -12.18
N LEU A 30 13.34 -7.88 -12.55
CA LEU A 30 12.75 -6.84 -11.72
C LEU A 30 11.23 -6.92 -11.85
N LEU A 31 10.54 -6.75 -10.73
CA LEU A 31 9.10 -6.64 -10.66
C LEU A 31 8.74 -5.14 -10.48
N PRO A 32 8.64 -4.35 -11.56
CA PRO A 32 8.49 -2.89 -11.46
C PRO A 32 7.12 -2.47 -10.92
N TYR A 33 6.12 -3.35 -10.95
CA TYR A 33 4.77 -3.10 -10.43
C TYR A 33 4.69 -3.16 -8.90
N VAL A 34 5.71 -3.74 -8.23
CA VAL A 34 5.82 -3.80 -6.77
C VAL A 34 6.25 -2.43 -6.26
N LYS A 35 5.32 -1.74 -5.61
CA LYS A 35 5.48 -0.37 -5.09
C LYS A 35 4.62 -0.19 -3.83
N ASP A 36 5.03 0.74 -2.98
CA ASP A 36 4.18 1.23 -1.90
C ASP A 36 3.08 2.14 -2.47
N ARG A 37 1.83 1.69 -2.39
CA ARG A 37 0.64 2.40 -2.88
C ARG A 37 -0.32 2.82 -1.78
N MET A 38 -0.01 2.43 -0.55
CA MET A 38 -0.82 2.72 0.62
C MET A 38 -0.60 4.18 1.06
N ASN A 39 -1.55 4.72 1.82
CA ASN A 39 -1.36 6.00 2.48
C ASN A 39 -0.07 6.01 3.34
N ILE A 40 0.49 7.21 3.51
CA ILE A 40 1.71 7.39 4.28
C ILE A 40 1.34 7.53 5.75
N TYR A 41 1.88 6.64 6.58
CA TYR A 41 1.62 6.58 8.02
C TYR A 41 2.92 6.60 8.82
N LYS A 42 2.82 7.01 10.09
CA LYS A 42 3.92 6.89 11.04
C LYS A 42 4.10 5.44 11.48
N MET A 43 5.30 5.09 11.95
CA MET A 43 5.65 3.76 12.46
C MET A 43 4.69 3.25 13.55
N GLU A 44 4.20 4.17 14.36
CA GLU A 44 3.30 3.88 15.47
C GLU A 44 1.89 3.50 15.00
N SER A 45 1.53 3.92 13.79
CA SER A 45 0.23 3.66 13.15
C SER A 45 0.29 2.39 12.30
N ILE A 46 1.33 2.23 11.47
CA ILE A 46 1.63 1.02 10.71
C ILE A 46 3.10 0.66 10.93
N SER A 47 3.36 -0.57 11.38
CA SER A 47 4.70 -1.01 11.74
C SER A 47 5.51 -1.43 10.53
N CYS A 48 6.84 -1.51 10.71
CA CYS A 48 7.74 -2.08 9.72
C CYS A 48 7.51 -3.57 9.44
N TYR A 49 6.71 -4.28 10.24
CA TYR A 49 6.31 -5.65 9.95
C TYR A 49 5.07 -5.71 9.06
N GLU A 50 4.12 -4.79 9.25
CA GLU A 50 2.84 -4.81 8.54
C GLU A 50 2.96 -4.25 7.12
N LYS A 51 3.72 -3.17 6.96
CA LYS A 51 3.81 -2.45 5.69
C LYS A 51 4.43 -3.31 4.56
N PRO A 52 5.57 -4.01 4.73
CA PRO A 52 6.12 -4.90 3.70
C PRO A 52 5.17 -6.01 3.28
N GLN A 53 4.46 -6.61 4.24
CA GLN A 53 3.46 -7.63 3.97
C GLN A 53 2.32 -7.07 3.12
N SER A 54 1.80 -5.88 3.46
CA SER A 54 0.76 -5.21 2.67
C SER A 54 1.20 -4.93 1.23
N ILE A 55 2.47 -4.54 1.03
CA ILE A 55 3.05 -4.30 -0.31
C ILE A 55 3.09 -5.60 -1.10
N ALA A 56 3.56 -6.69 -0.49
CA ALA A 56 3.64 -7.99 -1.15
C ALA A 56 2.25 -8.55 -1.49
N ILE A 57 1.29 -8.49 -0.55
CA ILE A 57 -0.11 -8.89 -0.77
C ILE A 57 -0.75 -8.03 -1.86
N GLY A 58 -0.46 -6.73 -1.90
CA GLY A 58 -0.95 -5.79 -2.90
C GLY A 58 -0.54 -6.11 -4.35
N THR A 59 0.42 -7.01 -4.55
CA THR A 59 0.80 -7.48 -5.89
C THR A 59 -0.13 -8.55 -6.44
N ILE A 60 -0.90 -9.22 -5.57
CA ILE A 60 -1.94 -10.17 -5.96
C ILE A 60 -3.17 -9.39 -6.43
N ASP A 61 -3.55 -8.40 -5.64
CA ASP A 61 -4.63 -7.49 -5.94
C ASP A 61 -4.42 -6.17 -5.19
N GLU A 62 -4.61 -5.04 -5.85
CA GLU A 62 -4.31 -3.73 -5.28
C GLU A 62 -5.15 -3.41 -4.03
N ASP A 63 -6.38 -3.92 -3.97
CA ASP A 63 -7.27 -3.70 -2.83
C ASP A 63 -6.89 -4.55 -1.63
N PHE A 64 -6.22 -5.68 -1.86
CA PHE A 64 -5.83 -6.57 -0.77
C PHE A 64 -4.78 -5.95 0.14
N ALA A 65 -3.96 -5.01 -0.34
CA ALA A 65 -3.06 -4.24 0.51
C ALA A 65 -3.84 -3.44 1.57
N VAL A 66 -4.89 -2.73 1.14
CA VAL A 66 -5.75 -1.91 1.99
C VAL A 66 -6.53 -2.80 2.96
N PHE A 67 -7.17 -3.84 2.44
CA PHE A 67 -7.96 -4.77 3.24
C PHE A 67 -7.12 -5.53 4.28
N TYR A 68 -5.89 -5.92 3.94
CA TYR A 68 -4.97 -6.55 4.89
C TYR A 68 -4.63 -5.61 6.06
N ILE A 69 -4.29 -4.35 5.76
CA ILE A 69 -4.01 -3.35 6.80
C ILE A 69 -5.27 -3.13 7.65
N MET A 70 -6.43 -2.94 7.02
CA MET A 70 -7.68 -2.80 7.76
C MET A 70 -7.94 -4.01 8.66
N LEU A 71 -7.72 -5.24 8.18
CA LEU A 71 -7.94 -6.45 8.96
C LEU A 71 -7.04 -6.50 10.20
N ILE A 72 -5.76 -6.20 10.06
CA ILE A 72 -4.82 -6.12 11.18
C ILE A 72 -5.23 -5.03 12.17
N LYS A 73 -5.58 -3.84 11.68
CA LYS A 73 -5.98 -2.74 12.55
C LYS A 73 -7.30 -3.01 13.25
N LEU A 74 -8.20 -3.76 12.62
CA LEU A 74 -9.42 -4.22 13.23
C LEU A 74 -9.10 -5.15 14.40
N ALA A 75 -8.24 -6.16 14.18
CA ALA A 75 -7.84 -7.10 15.23
C ALA A 75 -7.10 -6.43 16.39
N LYS A 76 -6.26 -5.44 16.10
CA LYS A 76 -5.52 -4.67 17.12
C LYS A 76 -6.37 -3.62 17.84
N SER A 77 -7.54 -3.26 17.29
CA SER A 77 -8.45 -2.27 17.88
C SER A 77 -9.64 -2.90 18.58
N TYR A 78 -10.06 -4.08 18.12
CA TYR A 78 -11.26 -4.78 18.54
C TYR A 78 -10.98 -6.27 18.70
N CYS A 79 -11.38 -6.85 19.83
CA CYS A 79 -11.22 -8.29 20.12
C CYS A 79 -12.41 -9.09 19.56
N PHE A 80 -12.60 -9.07 18.24
CA PHE A 80 -13.78 -9.66 17.60
C PHE A 80 -13.77 -11.19 17.53
N ASP A 81 -12.66 -11.83 17.93
CA ASP A 81 -12.59 -13.26 18.19
C ASP A 81 -12.35 -13.46 19.69
N SER A 82 -13.34 -14.01 20.39
CA SER A 82 -13.32 -14.20 21.84
C SER A 82 -12.31 -15.24 22.31
N ASP A 83 -11.90 -16.15 21.43
CA ASP A 83 -11.00 -17.25 21.74
C ASP A 83 -9.53 -16.91 21.41
N THR A 84 -9.31 -15.87 20.59
CA THR A 84 -7.97 -15.43 20.21
C THR A 84 -7.31 -14.68 21.36
N GLN A 85 -6.28 -15.28 21.95
CA GLN A 85 -5.38 -14.56 22.86
C GLN A 85 -4.55 -13.55 22.04
N ILE A 86 -4.21 -12.42 22.65
CA ILE A 86 -3.46 -11.31 22.02
C ILE A 86 -2.18 -11.80 21.32
N GLU A 87 -1.54 -12.82 21.86
CA GLU A 87 -0.30 -13.41 21.36
C GLU A 87 -0.47 -14.14 20.01
N TYR A 88 -1.71 -14.50 19.62
CA TYR A 88 -2.02 -15.24 18.39
C TYR A 88 -2.66 -14.39 17.29
N ILE A 89 -2.64 -13.06 17.40
CA ILE A 89 -3.23 -12.18 16.39
C ILE A 89 -2.63 -12.45 15.00
N ASP A 90 -1.31 -12.60 14.88
CA ASP A 90 -0.66 -12.83 13.58
C ASP A 90 -1.06 -14.17 12.95
N GLU A 91 -1.24 -15.22 13.76
CA GLU A 91 -1.73 -16.54 13.29
C GLU A 91 -3.19 -16.45 12.83
N MET A 92 -4.03 -15.77 13.60
CA MET A 92 -5.43 -15.50 13.22
C MET A 92 -5.50 -14.74 11.89
N ILE A 93 -4.66 -13.71 11.70
CA ILE A 93 -4.62 -12.92 10.47
C ILE A 93 -4.22 -13.80 9.28
N ASN A 94 -3.19 -14.63 9.41
CA ASN A 94 -2.78 -15.55 8.34
C ASN A 94 -3.90 -16.54 7.98
N LYS A 95 -4.62 -17.05 8.97
CA LYS A 95 -5.79 -17.91 8.73
C LYS A 95 -6.90 -17.17 7.99
N LEU A 96 -7.20 -15.94 8.39
CA LEU A 96 -8.23 -15.12 7.74
C LEU A 96 -7.83 -14.71 6.31
N LEU A 97 -6.55 -14.49 6.03
CA LEU A 97 -6.06 -14.30 4.66
C LEU A 97 -6.38 -15.52 3.79
N PHE A 98 -6.12 -16.72 4.27
CA PHE A 98 -6.46 -17.92 3.51
C PHE A 98 -7.98 -18.09 3.36
N ASP A 99 -8.70 -18.03 4.48
CA ASP A 99 -10.14 -18.33 4.54
C ASP A 99 -10.99 -17.27 3.80
N LYS A 100 -10.65 -15.99 3.92
CA LYS A 100 -11.45 -14.87 3.39
C LYS A 100 -10.86 -14.26 2.12
N PHE A 101 -9.55 -14.24 1.94
CA PHE A 101 -8.91 -13.61 0.79
C PHE A 101 -8.48 -14.63 -0.27
N GLY A 102 -8.43 -15.92 0.08
CA GLY A 102 -7.87 -16.94 -0.80
C GLY A 102 -6.36 -16.79 -1.00
N VAL A 103 -5.67 -16.18 -0.03
CA VAL A 103 -4.23 -15.90 -0.07
C VAL A 103 -3.53 -16.69 1.01
N GLU A 104 -2.56 -17.52 0.60
CA GLU A 104 -1.68 -18.25 1.52
C GLU A 104 -0.39 -17.46 1.77
N SER A 105 0.02 -17.40 3.05
CA SER A 105 1.33 -16.89 3.46
C SER A 105 2.30 -18.06 3.59
N ILE A 106 3.37 -18.07 2.79
CA ILE A 106 4.30 -19.19 2.71
C ILE A 106 5.67 -18.75 3.21
N GLY A 107 6.11 -19.35 4.32
CA GLY A 107 7.43 -19.14 4.89
C GLY A 107 8.45 -20.14 4.37
N VAL A 108 9.59 -19.64 3.87
CA VAL A 108 10.73 -20.45 3.45
C VAL A 108 11.88 -20.23 4.43
N LYS A 109 12.27 -21.32 5.12
CA LYS A 109 13.36 -21.27 6.09
C LYS A 109 14.68 -20.87 5.45
N VAL A 110 15.45 -20.09 6.20
CA VAL A 110 16.81 -19.68 5.81
C VAL A 110 17.69 -20.92 5.64
N SER A 111 18.31 -21.06 4.48
CA SER A 111 19.22 -22.17 4.12
C SER A 111 20.34 -21.66 3.21
N GLU A 112 21.35 -22.50 2.96
CA GLU A 112 22.47 -22.15 2.06
C GLU A 112 22.02 -21.81 0.63
N ASN A 113 20.87 -22.32 0.19
CA ASN A 113 20.32 -22.08 -1.15
C ASN A 113 19.39 -20.85 -1.22
N LEU A 114 19.33 -20.01 -0.17
CA LEU A 114 18.38 -18.90 -0.11
C LEU A 114 18.44 -17.97 -1.31
N ASN A 115 19.64 -17.65 -1.81
CA ASN A 115 19.80 -16.79 -2.98
C ASN A 115 19.11 -17.39 -4.23
N ALA A 116 19.22 -18.71 -4.43
CA ALA A 116 18.54 -19.38 -5.54
C ALA A 116 17.02 -19.38 -5.35
N ILE A 117 16.55 -19.58 -4.11
CA ILE A 117 15.11 -19.57 -3.78
C ILE A 117 14.50 -18.19 -4.02
N ILE A 118 15.12 -17.11 -3.50
CA ILE A 118 14.62 -15.74 -3.71
C ILE A 118 14.52 -15.43 -5.20
N LYS A 119 15.54 -15.78 -5.99
CA LYS A 119 15.51 -15.58 -7.45
C LYS A 119 14.37 -16.34 -8.13
N GLN A 120 14.17 -17.61 -7.75
CA GLN A 120 13.08 -18.42 -8.30
C GLN A 120 11.71 -17.82 -7.98
N LEU A 121 11.51 -17.30 -6.78
CA LEU A 121 10.27 -16.62 -6.39
C LEU A 121 10.05 -15.36 -7.21
N ILE A 122 11.08 -14.54 -7.39
CA ILE A 122 11.03 -13.33 -8.24
C ILE A 122 10.75 -13.68 -9.71
N ASP A 123 11.37 -14.74 -10.24
CA ASP A 123 11.10 -15.24 -11.60
C ASP A 123 9.66 -15.74 -11.75
N SER A 124 9.10 -16.28 -10.67
CA SER A 124 7.70 -16.69 -10.55
C SER A 124 6.76 -15.53 -10.20
N LYS A 125 7.23 -14.27 -10.28
CA LYS A 125 6.46 -13.04 -10.05
C LYS A 125 6.02 -12.79 -8.61
N TYR A 126 6.62 -13.48 -7.63
CA TYR A 126 6.37 -13.25 -6.21
C TYR A 126 7.44 -12.35 -5.59
N PRO A 127 7.09 -11.14 -5.11
CA PRO A 127 8.00 -10.39 -4.25
C PRO A 127 8.22 -11.15 -2.94
N VAL A 128 9.40 -10.98 -2.35
CA VAL A 128 9.80 -11.71 -1.13
C VAL A 128 9.93 -10.74 0.03
N VAL A 129 9.20 -10.99 1.10
CA VAL A 129 9.30 -10.24 2.36
C VAL A 129 10.43 -10.86 3.19
N VAL A 130 11.40 -10.05 3.58
CA VAL A 130 12.63 -10.52 4.23
C VAL A 130 12.80 -9.81 5.58
N PRO A 131 12.74 -10.55 6.71
CA PRO A 131 13.12 -10.02 8.01
C PRO A 131 14.64 -9.87 8.09
N ILE A 132 15.10 -8.76 8.63
CA ILE A 132 16.52 -8.44 8.75
C ILE A 132 16.79 -7.78 10.10
N ASN A 133 18.02 -7.91 10.59
CA ASN A 133 18.49 -7.16 11.74
C ASN A 133 19.38 -6.01 11.28
N LEU A 134 18.97 -4.78 11.60
CA LEU A 134 19.65 -3.55 11.18
C LEU A 134 21.03 -3.38 11.82
N TYR A 135 21.32 -4.12 12.90
CA TYR A 135 22.66 -4.18 13.51
C TYR A 135 23.76 -4.47 12.49
N ARG A 136 23.44 -5.26 11.45
CA ARG A 136 24.38 -5.68 10.41
C ARG A 136 24.35 -4.83 9.14
N LEU A 137 23.51 -3.80 9.09
CA LEU A 137 23.27 -3.01 7.88
C LEU A 137 23.98 -1.65 7.96
N PHE A 138 25.08 -1.48 7.21
CA PHE A 138 26.02 -0.35 7.39
C PHE A 138 25.42 1.06 7.25
N TYR A 139 24.35 1.19 6.47
CA TYR A 139 23.67 2.46 6.24
C TYR A 139 22.52 2.73 7.22
N SER A 140 22.32 1.84 8.21
CA SER A 140 21.33 2.02 9.26
C SER A 140 21.90 2.81 10.43
N GLY A 141 21.07 3.61 11.08
CA GLY A 141 21.40 4.24 12.37
C GLY A 141 21.65 3.24 13.51
N PHE A 142 21.29 1.96 13.34
CA PHE A 142 21.52 0.90 14.33
C PHE A 142 22.79 0.08 14.06
N TYR A 143 23.53 0.38 12.99
CA TYR A 143 24.68 -0.40 12.57
C TYR A 143 25.73 -0.53 13.68
N LEU A 144 25.99 -1.77 14.11
CA LEU A 144 26.91 -2.12 15.21
C LEU A 144 26.61 -1.44 16.56
N ILE A 145 25.46 -0.79 16.71
CA ILE A 145 25.04 -0.09 17.92
C ILE A 145 24.09 -0.99 18.71
N ASP A 146 22.92 -1.30 18.13
CA ASP A 146 21.87 -2.07 18.81
C ASP A 146 21.23 -3.11 17.87
N ASP A 147 20.83 -4.25 18.43
CA ASP A 147 19.98 -5.23 17.74
C ASP A 147 18.61 -4.58 17.45
N TRP A 148 18.24 -4.46 16.16
CA TRP A 148 16.96 -3.87 15.76
C TRP A 148 16.33 -4.63 14.60
N SER A 149 15.20 -5.26 14.88
CA SER A 149 14.45 -6.04 13.89
C SER A 149 13.69 -5.15 12.91
N HIS A 150 13.78 -5.48 11.63
CA HIS A 150 13.14 -4.75 10.54
C HIS A 150 12.74 -5.71 9.42
N VAL A 151 11.84 -5.29 8.53
CA VAL A 151 11.39 -6.11 7.41
C VAL A 151 11.41 -5.27 6.14
N LEU A 152 11.91 -5.85 5.05
CA LEU A 152 11.95 -5.23 3.72
C LEU A 152 11.32 -6.12 2.66
N VAL A 153 11.11 -5.60 1.45
CA VAL A 153 10.61 -6.38 0.31
C VAL A 153 11.68 -6.48 -0.77
N VAL A 154 12.04 -7.68 -1.18
CA VAL A 154 12.84 -7.93 -2.39
C VAL A 154 11.90 -8.02 -3.59
N LYS A 155 12.18 -7.23 -4.62
CA LYS A 155 11.38 -7.13 -5.86
C LYS A 155 12.19 -7.41 -7.13
N GLY A 156 13.47 -7.72 -7.02
CA GLY A 156 14.32 -7.98 -8.17
C GLY A 156 15.73 -8.37 -7.80
N TYR A 157 16.52 -8.77 -8.80
CA TYR A 157 17.92 -9.12 -8.65
C TYR A 157 18.72 -8.83 -9.93
N ASP A 158 20.02 -8.59 -9.78
CA ASP A 158 21.01 -8.47 -10.86
C ASP A 158 22.23 -9.32 -10.49
N ASP A 159 22.44 -10.42 -11.22
CA ASP A 159 23.53 -11.37 -10.93
C ASP A 159 24.91 -10.83 -11.30
N LYS A 160 24.98 -10.01 -12.34
CA LYS A 160 26.24 -9.40 -12.78
C LYS A 160 26.77 -8.44 -11.72
N ARG A 161 25.87 -7.69 -11.07
CA ARG A 161 26.21 -6.77 -9.98
C ARG A 161 26.14 -7.40 -8.60
N ARG A 162 25.55 -8.61 -8.48
CA ARG A 162 25.29 -9.33 -7.22
C ARG A 162 24.49 -8.51 -6.20
N ILE A 163 23.42 -7.87 -6.68
CA ILE A 163 22.52 -7.03 -5.87
C ILE A 163 21.07 -7.48 -5.99
N TYR A 164 20.32 -7.29 -4.91
CA TYR A 164 18.86 -7.31 -4.90
C TYR A 164 18.31 -5.90 -5.06
N HIS A 165 17.22 -5.78 -5.81
CA HIS A 165 16.38 -4.60 -5.80
C HIS A 165 15.34 -4.75 -4.70
N ILE A 166 15.27 -3.77 -3.81
CA ILE A 166 14.42 -3.82 -2.61
C ILE A 166 13.52 -2.60 -2.49
N LEU A 167 12.46 -2.73 -1.72
CA LEU A 167 11.72 -1.63 -1.11
C LEU A 167 12.04 -1.60 0.38
N ASP A 168 12.50 -0.45 0.86
CA ASP A 168 12.89 -0.25 2.26
C ASP A 168 12.57 1.18 2.73
N SER A 169 12.35 1.35 4.03
CA SER A 169 12.09 2.64 4.66
C SER A 169 13.30 3.24 5.38
N ILE A 170 14.35 2.46 5.64
CA ILE A 170 15.51 2.88 6.45
C ILE A 170 16.39 3.93 5.75
N GLN A 171 16.32 4.04 4.41
CA GLN A 171 17.11 4.99 3.63
C GLN A 171 16.58 6.42 3.61
N CYS A 172 15.32 6.62 4.03
CA CYS A 172 14.76 7.96 4.10
C CYS A 172 15.23 8.65 5.40
N ASN A 173 15.61 9.92 5.32
CA ASN A 173 16.08 10.72 6.46
C ASN A 173 15.18 10.51 7.69
N ILE A 174 15.81 10.17 8.82
CA ILE A 174 15.18 9.83 10.11
C ILE A 174 14.28 10.97 10.65
N GLU A 175 14.43 12.19 10.11
CA GLU A 175 13.65 13.36 10.49
C GLU A 175 12.18 13.31 10.03
N ASP A 176 11.84 12.56 8.98
CA ASP A 176 10.45 12.36 8.57
C ASP A 176 9.88 11.15 9.32
N GLU A 177 9.06 11.38 10.35
CA GLU A 177 8.40 10.32 11.15
C GLU A 177 7.47 9.40 10.31
N LEU A 178 7.33 9.69 9.03
CA LEU A 178 6.50 9.02 8.04
C LEU A 178 7.25 7.85 7.39
N GLN A 179 6.69 6.64 7.46
CA GLN A 179 7.23 5.48 6.75
C GLN A 179 6.98 5.58 5.25
N ARG A 180 8.06 5.62 4.47
CA ARG A 180 8.00 5.54 3.00
C ARG A 180 8.91 4.42 2.53
N TYR A 181 8.32 3.38 1.94
CA TYR A 181 9.09 2.29 1.34
C TYR A 181 9.49 2.69 -0.09
N GLN A 182 10.78 2.93 -0.30
CA GLN A 182 11.33 3.41 -1.57
C GLN A 182 12.26 2.38 -2.20
N ASP A 183 12.42 2.49 -3.52
CA ASP A 183 13.34 1.64 -4.28
C ASP A 183 14.79 1.86 -3.83
N PHE A 184 15.46 0.75 -3.50
CA PHE A 184 16.87 0.73 -3.15
C PHE A 184 17.53 -0.56 -3.65
N ALA A 185 18.84 -0.67 -3.44
CA ALA A 185 19.59 -1.88 -3.76
C ALA A 185 20.47 -2.31 -2.58
N ILE A 186 20.50 -3.61 -2.32
CA ILE A 186 21.35 -4.24 -1.31
C ILE A 186 22.16 -5.36 -1.95
N LYS A 187 23.41 -5.55 -1.52
CA LYS A 187 24.20 -6.70 -2.02
C LYS A 187 23.65 -8.00 -1.49
N TYR A 188 23.87 -9.09 -2.22
CA TYR A 188 23.49 -10.43 -1.77
C TYR A 188 24.10 -10.78 -0.41
N GLU A 189 25.40 -10.48 -0.23
CA GLU A 189 26.14 -10.76 1.00
C GLU A 189 25.60 -9.97 2.20
N ASP A 190 25.22 -8.71 2.01
CA ASP A 190 24.72 -7.84 3.07
C ASP A 190 23.33 -8.29 3.53
N LEU A 191 22.44 -8.65 2.59
CA LEU A 191 21.10 -9.16 2.93
C LEU A 191 21.22 -10.47 3.71
N GLU A 192 22.08 -11.39 3.26
CA GLU A 192 22.30 -12.67 3.91
C GLU A 192 22.88 -12.51 5.32
N LEU A 193 23.83 -11.59 5.50
CA LEU A 193 24.39 -11.23 6.80
C LEU A 193 23.31 -10.71 7.76
N CYS A 194 22.48 -9.77 7.29
CA CYS A 194 21.44 -9.18 8.11
C CYS A 194 20.36 -10.19 8.51
N LEU A 195 19.93 -11.03 7.57
CA LEU A 195 18.96 -12.10 7.82
C LEU A 195 19.50 -13.16 8.79
N LYS A 196 20.75 -13.60 8.63
CA LYS A 196 21.39 -14.57 9.56
C LYS A 196 21.53 -14.04 10.97
N SER A 197 21.66 -12.72 11.13
CA SER A 197 21.73 -12.06 12.43
C SER A 197 20.37 -11.74 13.05
N PHE A 198 19.28 -12.07 12.36
CA PHE A 198 17.93 -11.87 12.86
C PHE A 198 17.61 -12.87 13.98
N LYS A 199 17.18 -12.36 15.13
CA LYS A 199 16.87 -13.15 16.34
C LYS A 199 15.38 -13.09 16.70
N GLY A 200 14.49 -13.15 15.72
CA GLY A 200 13.04 -13.19 15.97
C GLY A 200 12.49 -14.61 16.08
N ASP A 201 11.36 -14.72 16.77
CA ASP A 201 10.60 -15.97 16.89
C ASP A 201 10.00 -16.40 15.55
N LEU A 202 9.66 -17.69 15.41
CA LEU A 202 8.88 -18.18 14.28
C LEU A 202 7.57 -17.37 14.17
N PRO A 203 7.15 -16.96 12.95
CA PRO A 203 7.70 -17.39 11.66
C PRO A 203 8.84 -16.49 11.14
N TRP A 204 9.23 -15.43 11.85
CA TRP A 204 10.13 -14.36 11.39
C TRP A 204 11.59 -14.77 11.19
N ASN A 205 11.94 -16.04 11.40
CA ASN A 205 13.25 -16.61 11.03
C ASN A 205 13.26 -17.19 9.59
N SER A 206 12.27 -16.82 8.78
CA SER A 206 12.07 -17.29 7.40
C SER A 206 11.85 -16.08 6.48
N VAL A 207 12.05 -16.27 5.18
CA VAL A 207 11.56 -15.31 4.17
C VAL A 207 10.14 -15.70 3.76
N PHE A 208 9.33 -14.73 3.36
CA PHE A 208 7.92 -14.96 3.06
C PHE A 208 7.53 -14.50 1.68
N TYR A 209 6.56 -15.18 1.10
CA TYR A 209 5.83 -14.68 -0.06
C TYR A 209 4.35 -15.06 0.07
N TYR A 210 3.51 -14.40 -0.72
CA TYR A 210 2.07 -14.61 -0.71
C TYR A 210 1.64 -15.21 -2.04
N LYS A 211 0.83 -16.26 -1.96
CA LYS A 211 0.31 -16.96 -3.13
C LYS A 211 -1.22 -16.91 -3.14
N LYS A 212 -1.78 -16.58 -4.30
CA LYS A 212 -3.23 -16.67 -4.52
C LYS A 212 -3.61 -18.11 -4.82
N GLU A 213 -4.43 -18.70 -3.95
CA GLU A 213 -4.93 -20.07 -4.09
C GLU A 213 -6.31 -20.11 -4.75
N ARG A 214 -7.12 -19.06 -4.56
CA ARG A 214 -8.45 -18.95 -5.18
C ARG A 214 -8.86 -17.50 -5.41
N ASP A 215 -9.75 -17.30 -6.37
CA ASP A 215 -10.45 -16.05 -6.56
C ASP A 215 -11.52 -15.84 -5.49
N VAL A 216 -11.63 -14.62 -4.99
CA VAL A 216 -12.65 -14.20 -4.04
C VAL A 216 -13.18 -12.83 -4.43
N ASP A 217 -14.48 -12.62 -4.24
CA ASP A 217 -15.12 -11.33 -4.45
C ASP A 217 -14.68 -10.32 -3.36
N LYS A 218 -13.97 -9.28 -3.79
CA LYS A 218 -13.47 -8.18 -2.96
C LYS A 218 -14.58 -7.45 -2.23
N THR A 219 -15.75 -7.32 -2.86
CA THR A 219 -16.93 -6.68 -2.29
C THR A 219 -17.42 -7.48 -1.09
N GLN A 220 -17.44 -8.81 -1.19
CA GLN A 220 -17.81 -9.69 -0.08
C GLN A 220 -16.79 -9.64 1.07
N ILE A 221 -15.49 -9.53 0.75
CA ILE A 221 -14.45 -9.33 1.77
C ILE A 221 -14.71 -8.05 2.55
N LEU A 222 -14.92 -6.93 1.84
CA LEU A 222 -15.19 -5.63 2.47
C LEU A 222 -16.46 -5.67 3.32
N ILE A 223 -17.58 -6.17 2.78
CA ILE A 223 -18.85 -6.31 3.52
C ILE A 223 -18.63 -7.15 4.79
N TRP A 224 -17.92 -8.28 4.67
CA TRP A 224 -17.61 -9.12 5.82
C TRP A 224 -16.81 -8.35 6.88
N MET A 225 -15.77 -7.62 6.50
CA MET A 225 -14.96 -6.83 7.44
C MET A 225 -15.79 -5.75 8.14
N LEU A 226 -16.66 -5.05 7.41
CA LEU A 226 -17.55 -4.03 7.97
C LEU A 226 -18.56 -4.64 8.96
N LYS A 227 -19.11 -5.81 8.64
CA LYS A 227 -20.01 -6.56 9.53
C LYS A 227 -19.30 -7.00 10.81
N VAL A 228 -18.08 -7.54 10.70
CA VAL A 228 -17.25 -7.90 11.86
C VAL A 228 -16.95 -6.68 12.72
N TRP A 229 -16.65 -5.53 12.09
CA TRP A 229 -16.38 -4.30 12.82
C TRP A 229 -17.61 -3.79 13.59
N ALA A 230 -18.77 -3.72 12.92
CA ALA A 230 -20.00 -3.28 13.56
C ALA A 230 -20.41 -4.22 14.72
N ASP A 231 -20.31 -5.54 14.52
CA ASP A 231 -20.61 -6.56 15.55
C ASP A 231 -19.68 -6.42 16.77
N ALA A 232 -18.39 -6.17 16.55
CA ALA A 232 -17.43 -5.96 17.63
C ALA A 232 -17.76 -4.70 18.45
N ILE A 233 -18.27 -3.65 17.82
CA ILE A 233 -18.74 -2.43 18.49
C ILE A 233 -19.99 -2.72 19.33
N GLU A 234 -20.97 -3.41 18.75
CA GLU A 234 -22.23 -3.78 19.41
C GLU A 234 -21.95 -4.62 20.67
N LYS A 235 -21.05 -5.60 20.56
CA LYS A 235 -20.60 -6.46 21.65
C LYS A 235 -19.61 -5.80 22.62
N ARG A 236 -19.24 -4.53 22.39
CA ARG A 236 -18.27 -3.76 23.20
C ARG A 236 -16.89 -4.43 23.32
N GLN A 237 -16.48 -5.14 22.27
CA GLN A 237 -15.21 -5.87 22.19
C GLN A 237 -14.04 -4.94 21.85
N TYR A 238 -13.75 -3.99 22.73
CA TYR A 238 -12.65 -3.04 22.52
C TYR A 238 -11.33 -3.60 23.07
N MET A 239 -10.22 -3.39 22.35
CA MET A 239 -8.90 -3.87 22.80
C MET A 239 -8.36 -3.07 23.99
N GLN A 240 -8.69 -1.77 24.11
CA GLN A 240 -8.14 -0.93 25.18
C GLN A 240 -8.50 -1.47 26.58
N PRO A 241 -9.77 -1.75 26.94
CA PRO A 241 -10.08 -2.31 28.25
C PRO A 241 -9.42 -3.68 28.50
N VAL A 242 -9.23 -4.51 27.46
CA VAL A 242 -8.59 -5.82 27.58
C VAL A 242 -7.10 -5.66 27.92
N LEU A 243 -6.37 -4.86 27.15
CA LEU A 243 -4.95 -4.59 27.42
C LEU A 243 -4.75 -3.87 28.75
N HIS A 244 -5.63 -2.94 29.12
CA HIS A 244 -5.56 -2.29 30.43
C HIS A 244 -5.59 -3.33 31.55
N LYS A 245 -6.55 -4.26 31.53
CA LYS A 245 -6.63 -5.33 32.53
C LYS A 245 -5.40 -6.23 32.54
N TYR A 246 -4.90 -6.59 31.36
CA TYR A 246 -3.70 -7.41 31.23
C TYR A 246 -2.46 -6.73 31.82
N ILE A 247 -2.19 -5.48 31.41
CA ILE A 247 -1.06 -4.68 31.90
C ILE A 247 -1.15 -4.52 33.41
N PHE A 248 -2.35 -4.18 33.91
CA PHE A 248 -2.55 -3.98 35.34
C PHE A 248 -2.23 -5.23 36.16
N ARG A 249 -2.73 -6.40 35.74
CA ARG A 249 -2.43 -7.68 36.40
C ARG A 249 -0.93 -7.99 36.39
N GLU A 250 -0.25 -7.74 35.28
CA GLU A 250 1.20 -7.94 35.19
C GLU A 250 1.96 -7.04 36.18
N VAL A 251 1.54 -5.78 36.33
CA VAL A 251 2.11 -4.86 37.34
C VAL A 251 1.88 -5.38 38.75
N GLU A 252 0.68 -5.90 39.05
CA GLU A 252 0.36 -6.48 40.37
C GLU A 252 1.22 -7.70 40.69
N GLU A 253 1.38 -8.62 39.74
CA GLU A 253 2.16 -9.86 39.90
C GLU A 253 3.64 -9.56 40.19
N ARG A 254 4.26 -8.63 39.45
CA ARG A 254 5.64 -8.21 39.68
C ARG A 254 5.82 -7.53 41.03
N LYS A 255 4.85 -6.71 41.44
CA LYS A 255 4.85 -6.09 42.78
C LYS A 255 4.82 -7.13 43.88
N ALA A 256 3.97 -8.16 43.74
CA ALA A 256 3.86 -9.24 44.71
C ALA A 256 5.17 -10.04 44.82
N GLN A 257 5.97 -10.10 43.75
CA GLN A 257 7.28 -10.73 43.70
C GLN A 257 8.42 -9.84 44.26
N GLY A 258 8.11 -8.61 44.69
CA GLY A 258 9.10 -7.68 45.25
C GLY A 258 9.99 -7.01 44.20
N GLU A 259 9.62 -7.11 42.92
CA GLU A 259 10.31 -6.42 41.83
C GLU A 259 9.99 -4.92 41.83
N SER A 260 10.91 -4.10 41.32
CA SER A 260 10.63 -2.69 41.09
C SER A 260 9.49 -2.53 40.07
N THR A 261 8.46 -1.79 40.46
CA THR A 261 7.24 -1.58 39.66
C THR A 261 7.29 -0.27 38.87
N ALA A 262 8.49 0.26 38.61
CA ALA A 262 8.61 1.48 37.82
C ALA A 262 8.03 1.21 36.42
N VAL A 263 7.05 2.01 35.99
CA VAL A 263 6.41 1.84 34.68
C VAL A 263 7.43 1.88 33.53
N SER A 264 8.55 2.58 33.72
CA SER A 264 9.71 2.56 32.81
C SER A 264 10.35 1.18 32.62
N GLU A 265 10.33 0.32 33.64
CA GLU A 265 10.86 -1.05 33.61
C GLU A 265 9.87 -2.05 33.00
N LEU A 266 8.56 -1.79 33.14
CA LEU A 266 7.50 -2.52 32.43
C LEU A 266 7.52 -2.21 30.93
N ILE A 267 7.72 -0.93 30.56
CA ILE A 267 7.89 -0.46 29.17
C ILE A 267 9.06 -1.17 28.47
N THR A 268 10.12 -1.52 29.19
CA THR A 268 11.37 -2.09 28.64
C THR A 268 11.41 -3.63 28.62
N SER A 269 10.45 -4.30 29.27
CA SER A 269 10.44 -5.76 29.41
C SER A 269 9.98 -6.56 28.16
N ASN A 270 9.77 -5.87 27.03
CA ASN A 270 9.56 -6.43 25.69
C ASN A 270 8.41 -7.45 25.51
N LYS A 271 7.53 -7.64 26.50
CA LYS A 271 6.29 -8.43 26.34
C LYS A 271 5.10 -7.49 26.05
N VAL A 272 5.09 -6.94 24.84
CA VAL A 272 3.90 -6.51 24.06
C VAL A 272 3.00 -5.35 24.58
N SER A 273 2.97 -4.98 25.85
CA SER A 273 1.71 -4.45 26.40
C SER A 273 1.48 -2.92 26.34
N ILE A 274 2.48 -2.06 26.63
CA ILE A 274 2.23 -0.61 26.80
C ILE A 274 2.26 0.19 25.49
N TRP A 275 3.24 -0.03 24.61
CA TRP A 275 3.32 0.67 23.32
C TRP A 275 2.13 0.33 22.41
N SER A 276 1.77 -0.95 22.34
CA SER A 276 0.58 -1.42 21.64
C SER A 276 -0.67 -0.74 22.19
N TYR A 277 -0.79 -0.63 23.52
CA TYR A 277 -1.90 0.06 24.18
C TYR A 277 -2.00 1.55 23.83
N MET A 278 -0.87 2.26 23.83
CA MET A 278 -0.80 3.68 23.46
C MET A 278 -1.19 3.91 21.99
N ASN A 279 -0.92 2.94 21.13
CA ASN A 279 -1.12 3.05 19.69
C ASN A 279 -2.52 2.61 19.21
N ILE A 280 -3.36 2.00 20.06
CA ILE A 280 -4.70 1.53 19.63
C ILE A 280 -5.54 2.65 19.01
N THR A 281 -5.48 3.86 19.56
CA THR A 281 -6.21 5.01 18.99
C THR A 281 -5.74 5.30 17.56
N LYS A 282 -4.43 5.21 17.29
CA LYS A 282 -3.86 5.38 15.95
C LYS A 282 -4.29 4.25 15.01
N TYR A 283 -4.46 3.03 15.50
CA TYR A 283 -4.99 1.91 14.70
C TYR A 283 -6.44 2.15 14.27
N LYS A 284 -7.27 2.70 15.17
CA LYS A 284 -8.64 3.13 14.82
C LYS A 284 -8.66 4.26 13.78
N GLU A 285 -7.72 5.20 13.86
CA GLU A 285 -7.56 6.25 12.84
C GLU A 285 -7.20 5.66 11.46
N VAL A 286 -6.27 4.71 11.40
CA VAL A 286 -5.91 4.00 10.16
C VAL A 286 -7.14 3.29 9.57
N LEU A 287 -7.90 2.55 10.37
CA LEU A 287 -9.14 1.89 9.91
C LEU A 287 -10.11 2.85 9.23
N ILE A 288 -10.35 3.98 9.88
CA ILE A 288 -11.27 5.01 9.40
C ILE A 288 -10.75 5.64 8.10
N ASN A 289 -9.46 5.98 8.04
CA ASN A 289 -8.87 6.61 6.86
C ASN A 289 -8.85 5.68 5.65
N GLU A 290 -8.53 4.40 5.85
CA GLU A 290 -8.57 3.41 4.76
C GLU A 290 -10.00 3.18 4.26
N LEU A 291 -11.00 3.13 5.16
CA LEU A 291 -12.40 3.07 4.75
C LEU A 291 -12.83 4.31 3.97
N ILE A 292 -12.41 5.51 4.39
CA ILE A 292 -12.67 6.74 3.63
C ILE A 292 -12.08 6.63 2.21
N GLY A 293 -10.83 6.16 2.08
CA GLY A 293 -10.17 5.97 0.79
C GLY A 293 -10.87 4.93 -0.10
N ILE A 294 -11.48 3.90 0.47
CA ILE A 294 -12.33 2.96 -0.29
C ILE A 294 -13.60 3.66 -0.77
N LEU A 295 -14.26 4.43 0.10
CA LEU A 295 -15.50 5.14 -0.24
C LEU A 295 -15.28 6.22 -1.32
N GLU A 296 -14.06 6.72 -1.51
CA GLU A 296 -13.73 7.63 -2.62
C GLU A 296 -14.10 7.08 -4.00
N ARG A 297 -14.21 5.76 -4.13
CA ARG A 297 -14.53 5.07 -5.39
C ARG A 297 -16.02 5.02 -5.73
N TYR A 298 -16.88 5.27 -4.75
CA TYR A 298 -18.32 5.22 -4.92
C TYR A 298 -18.86 6.65 -5.11
N GLU A 299 -19.62 6.85 -6.19
CA GLU A 299 -20.36 8.09 -6.41
C GLU A 299 -21.31 8.33 -5.21
N GLU A 300 -21.57 9.59 -4.87
CA GLU A 300 -22.52 9.99 -3.81
C GLU A 300 -22.15 9.65 -2.34
N THR A 301 -20.90 9.29 -2.04
CA THR A 301 -20.48 8.99 -0.65
C THR A 301 -19.91 10.17 0.14
N GLU A 302 -19.84 11.37 -0.43
CA GLU A 302 -19.21 12.54 0.21
C GLU A 302 -19.77 12.85 1.60
N ALA A 303 -21.10 12.79 1.77
CA ALA A 303 -21.74 12.99 3.06
C ALA A 303 -21.35 11.93 4.09
N MET A 304 -21.27 10.66 3.67
CA MET A 304 -20.83 9.55 4.54
C MET A 304 -19.36 9.72 4.93
N ARG A 305 -18.49 10.09 3.98
CA ARG A 305 -17.06 10.36 4.24
C ARG A 305 -16.87 11.48 5.26
N MET A 306 -17.56 12.61 5.08
CA MET A 306 -17.50 13.73 6.05
C MET A 306 -18.00 13.32 7.45
N LYS A 307 -19.06 12.51 7.52
CA LYS A 307 -19.58 11.99 8.79
C LYS A 307 -18.56 11.05 9.44
N LEU A 308 -17.95 10.16 8.66
CA LEU A 308 -16.92 9.23 9.10
C LEU A 308 -15.66 9.95 9.63
N GLU A 309 -15.19 10.99 8.94
CA GLU A 309 -14.09 11.85 9.41
C GLU A 309 -14.41 12.53 10.75
N SER A 310 -15.63 13.06 10.89
CA SER A 310 -16.09 13.73 12.11
C SER A 310 -16.15 12.74 13.29
N ILE A 311 -16.71 11.55 13.07
CA ILE A 311 -16.74 10.46 14.04
C ILE A 311 -15.31 10.05 14.42
N GLY A 312 -14.42 9.89 13.45
CA GLY A 312 -13.01 9.53 13.67
C GLY A 312 -12.27 10.53 14.55
N LYS A 313 -12.39 11.83 14.28
CA LYS A 313 -11.81 12.90 15.13
C LYS A 313 -12.31 12.83 16.57
N ARG A 314 -13.61 12.59 16.75
CA ARG A 314 -14.22 12.47 18.08
C ARG A 314 -13.76 11.22 18.81
N LEU A 315 -13.75 10.06 18.14
CA LEU A 315 -13.26 8.79 18.68
C LEU A 315 -11.81 8.91 19.14
N SER A 316 -10.96 9.50 18.31
CA SER A 316 -9.54 9.72 18.62
C SER A 316 -9.35 10.51 19.90
N LYS A 317 -10.15 11.57 20.08
CA LYS A 317 -10.16 12.37 21.31
C LYS A 317 -10.66 11.60 22.53
N VAL A 318 -11.78 10.89 22.44
CA VAL A 318 -12.37 10.21 23.61
C VAL A 318 -11.56 8.99 24.03
N TRP A 319 -11.05 8.21 23.08
CA TRP A 319 -10.17 7.07 23.34
C TRP A 319 -8.79 7.52 23.82
N GLY A 320 -8.19 8.54 23.22
CA GLY A 320 -6.91 9.09 23.70
C GLY A 320 -7.00 9.53 25.18
N ASN A 321 -8.10 10.17 25.57
CA ASN A 321 -8.35 10.53 26.97
C ASN A 321 -8.52 9.30 27.88
N TYR A 322 -9.19 8.25 27.39
CA TYR A 322 -9.34 6.99 28.14
C TYR A 322 -7.99 6.31 28.35
N THR A 323 -7.19 6.17 27.30
CA THR A 323 -5.85 5.57 27.33
C THR A 323 -4.94 6.32 28.30
N ALA A 324 -4.86 7.65 28.19
CA ALA A 324 -4.02 8.46 29.08
C ALA A 324 -4.42 8.34 30.55
N ARG A 325 -5.73 8.43 30.86
CA ARG A 325 -6.22 8.29 32.24
C ARG A 325 -5.97 6.89 32.79
N SER A 326 -6.16 5.86 31.98
CA SER A 326 -5.93 4.46 32.38
C SER A 326 -4.45 4.23 32.67
N LEU A 327 -3.53 4.74 31.83
CA LEU A 327 -2.09 4.68 32.11
C LEU A 327 -1.74 5.37 33.43
N ILE A 328 -2.23 6.59 33.66
CA ILE A 328 -1.98 7.31 34.93
C ILE A 328 -2.44 6.48 36.14
N ARG A 329 -3.56 5.75 36.03
CA ARG A 329 -4.05 4.88 37.10
C ARG A 329 -3.18 3.67 37.33
N ILE A 330 -2.73 3.01 36.26
CA ILE A 330 -1.74 1.92 36.34
C ILE A 330 -0.49 2.43 37.05
N CYS A 331 0.02 3.62 36.69
CA CYS A 331 1.19 4.23 37.33
C CYS A 331 0.97 4.55 38.82
N LYS A 332 -0.24 4.92 39.23
CA LYS A 332 -0.57 5.33 40.60
C LYS A 332 -0.99 4.17 41.51
N LEU A 333 -1.19 2.97 40.98
CA LEU A 333 -1.68 1.79 41.71
C LEU A 333 -2.98 2.09 42.50
N ASP A 334 -3.85 2.91 41.91
CA ASP A 334 -5.09 3.39 42.55
C ASP A 334 -6.22 2.35 42.38
N TYR A 335 -6.48 1.57 43.44
CA TYR A 335 -7.37 0.40 43.47
C TYR A 335 -8.87 0.72 43.45
N GLU A 336 -9.31 1.87 43.97
CA GLU A 336 -10.75 2.12 44.21
C GLU A 336 -11.53 2.51 42.94
N LEU A 337 -10.85 2.79 41.84
CA LEU A 337 -11.44 3.26 40.58
C LEU A 337 -11.56 2.18 39.50
N GLN A 338 -11.39 0.89 39.87
CA GLN A 338 -11.44 -0.28 38.97
C GLN A 338 -12.73 -0.42 38.14
N THR A 339 -13.78 0.35 38.45
CA THR A 339 -15.12 0.24 37.85
C THR A 339 -15.53 1.42 36.97
N SER A 340 -14.63 2.32 36.55
CA SER A 340 -15.02 3.24 35.47
C SER A 340 -15.04 2.47 34.15
N GLY A 341 -16.18 1.84 33.86
CA GLY A 341 -16.47 1.24 32.56
C GLY A 341 -16.20 2.22 31.42
N VAL A 342 -16.25 1.72 30.19
CA VAL A 342 -16.11 2.55 29.00
C VAL A 342 -17.09 3.74 29.11
N ASN A 343 -16.55 4.95 28.99
CA ASN A 343 -17.33 6.18 29.20
C ASN A 343 -18.51 6.21 28.20
N GLN A 344 -19.69 6.65 28.65
CA GLN A 344 -20.88 6.80 27.79
C GLN A 344 -20.60 7.60 26.50
N LYS A 345 -19.67 8.58 26.54
CA LYS A 345 -19.24 9.34 25.34
C LYS A 345 -18.52 8.47 24.30
N ILE A 346 -17.76 7.48 24.74
CA ILE A 346 -17.08 6.52 23.86
C ILE A 346 -18.14 5.62 23.24
N ASN A 347 -18.99 4.98 24.06
CA ASN A 347 -20.05 4.10 23.55
C ASN A 347 -20.94 4.82 22.54
N LYS A 348 -21.40 6.04 22.85
CA LYS A 348 -22.18 6.84 21.90
C LYS A 348 -21.45 7.09 20.57
N SER A 349 -20.15 7.38 20.62
CA SER A 349 -19.39 7.65 19.40
C SER A 349 -19.12 6.39 18.58
N GLU A 350 -18.96 5.23 19.25
CA GLU A 350 -18.83 3.92 18.60
C GLU A 350 -20.19 3.46 18.05
N ASP A 351 -21.30 3.69 18.75
CA ASP A 351 -22.65 3.39 18.26
C ASP A 351 -22.96 4.18 16.98
N GLU A 352 -22.66 5.49 16.97
CA GLU A 352 -22.78 6.31 15.77
C GLU A 352 -21.88 5.82 14.61
N LEU A 353 -20.74 5.19 14.93
CA LEU A 353 -19.89 4.55 13.92
C LEU A 353 -20.54 3.27 13.41
N ALA A 354 -21.03 2.39 14.30
CA ALA A 354 -21.68 1.14 13.92
C ALA A 354 -22.89 1.38 13.02
N ASP A 355 -23.73 2.37 13.34
CA ASP A 355 -24.86 2.76 12.50
C ASP A 355 -24.40 3.19 11.10
N LEU A 356 -23.34 4.01 11.02
CA LEU A 356 -22.79 4.43 9.73
C LEU A 356 -22.14 3.28 8.96
N LEU A 357 -21.53 2.30 9.64
CA LEU A 357 -21.01 1.10 8.99
C LEU A 357 -22.15 0.28 8.37
N GLN A 358 -23.30 0.18 9.02
CA GLN A 358 -24.49 -0.47 8.44
C GLN A 358 -25.02 0.28 7.21
N ASP A 359 -25.09 1.62 7.27
CA ASP A 359 -25.46 2.44 6.12
C ASP A 359 -24.51 2.20 4.92
N ILE A 360 -23.20 2.10 5.19
CA ILE A 360 -22.18 1.81 4.17
C ILE A 360 -22.35 0.40 3.59
N ILE A 361 -22.61 -0.60 4.44
CA ILE A 361 -22.88 -1.98 3.99
C ILE A 361 -24.07 -1.99 3.04
N HIS A 362 -25.17 -1.33 3.40
CA HIS A 362 -26.37 -1.25 2.56
C HIS A 362 -26.10 -0.56 1.22
N LEU A 363 -25.30 0.51 1.21
CA LEU A 363 -24.86 1.18 -0.01
C LEU A 363 -24.12 0.20 -0.93
N ILE A 364 -23.10 -0.48 -0.41
CA ILE A 364 -22.27 -1.40 -1.20
C ILE A 364 -23.10 -2.59 -1.72
N GLU A 365 -23.97 -3.16 -0.89
CA GLU A 365 -24.88 -4.24 -1.28
C GLU A 365 -25.90 -3.80 -2.34
N ALA A 366 -26.32 -2.53 -2.34
CA ALA A 366 -27.21 -1.97 -3.36
C ALA A 366 -26.47 -1.71 -4.68
N SER A 367 -25.24 -1.22 -4.63
CA SER A 367 -24.39 -1.02 -5.82
C SER A 367 -24.02 -2.34 -6.50
N GLY A 368 -23.84 -3.43 -5.75
CA GLY A 368 -23.55 -4.76 -6.29
C GLY A 368 -24.73 -5.50 -6.92
N LYS A 369 -25.94 -4.93 -6.95
CA LYS A 369 -27.16 -5.52 -7.55
C LYS A 369 -27.50 -4.96 -8.93
N VAL A 370 -26.64 -4.12 -9.52
CA VAL A 370 -26.79 -3.66 -10.90
C VAL A 370 -26.26 -4.77 -11.81
N ASP A 371 -27.18 -5.30 -12.62
CA ASP A 371 -27.06 -6.36 -13.62
C ASP A 371 -25.67 -6.44 -14.31
N ASP A 372 -25.06 -7.64 -14.28
CA ASP A 372 -23.77 -8.03 -14.88
C ASP A 372 -23.73 -7.96 -16.42
N SER A 373 -24.66 -7.23 -17.05
CA SER A 373 -24.77 -7.13 -18.51
C SER A 373 -24.38 -5.78 -19.10
N ILE A 374 -24.02 -4.77 -18.30
CA ILE A 374 -23.56 -3.47 -18.82
C ILE A 374 -22.47 -2.90 -17.91
N THR A 375 -21.21 -3.21 -18.20
CA THR A 375 -20.07 -2.28 -18.34
C THR A 375 -18.74 -3.00 -18.15
N GLU A 376 -17.99 -3.25 -19.23
CA GLU A 376 -16.51 -3.12 -19.17
C GLU A 376 -16.18 -1.63 -18.96
N GLU A 377 -16.58 -1.06 -17.83
CA GLU A 377 -16.04 0.20 -17.39
C GLU A 377 -14.67 -0.11 -16.81
N VAL A 378 -13.64 0.07 -17.63
CA VAL A 378 -12.25 0.06 -17.20
C VAL A 378 -12.14 0.97 -15.97
N LEU A 379 -11.99 0.33 -14.80
CA LEU A 379 -11.61 0.95 -13.54
C LEU A 379 -10.25 1.60 -13.77
N CYS A 380 -10.26 2.90 -14.04
CA CYS A 380 -9.06 3.69 -14.23
C CYS A 380 -8.28 3.71 -12.90
N GLN A 381 -7.06 3.15 -12.88
CA GLN A 381 -6.21 3.20 -11.69
C GLN A 381 -5.48 4.54 -11.65
N PHE A 382 -5.40 5.17 -10.47
CA PHE A 382 -4.69 6.44 -10.29
C PHE A 382 -3.31 6.22 -9.65
N GLU A 383 -2.29 6.89 -10.17
CA GLU A 383 -0.97 6.98 -9.55
C GLU A 383 -0.70 8.42 -9.10
N ASN A 384 -0.06 8.59 -7.94
CA ASN A 384 0.35 9.89 -7.39
C ASN A 384 -0.79 10.91 -7.26
N ASN A 385 -1.97 10.44 -6.82
CA ASN A 385 -3.16 11.29 -6.64
C ASN A 385 -3.47 11.58 -5.16
N GLN A 386 -2.48 11.56 -4.26
CA GLN A 386 -2.70 11.75 -2.82
C GLN A 386 -3.28 13.13 -2.48
N ASP A 387 -2.99 14.13 -3.31
CA ASP A 387 -3.52 15.49 -3.19
C ASP A 387 -4.86 15.71 -3.93
N ARG A 388 -5.52 14.64 -4.39
CA ARG A 388 -6.83 14.65 -5.10
C ARG A 388 -6.87 15.58 -6.33
N LEU A 389 -5.82 15.55 -7.12
CA LEU A 389 -5.68 16.37 -8.33
C LEU A 389 -6.43 15.79 -9.54
N ILE A 390 -6.65 14.48 -9.55
CA ILE A 390 -7.32 13.76 -10.63
C ILE A 390 -8.74 13.43 -10.19
N THR A 391 -9.70 13.79 -11.03
CA THR A 391 -11.12 13.44 -10.87
C THR A 391 -11.66 12.88 -12.19
N ARG A 392 -12.54 11.88 -12.12
CA ARG A 392 -13.28 11.34 -13.27
C ARG A 392 -14.72 11.79 -13.19
N ASN A 393 -15.28 12.24 -14.31
CA ASN A 393 -16.70 12.55 -14.44
C ASN A 393 -17.21 12.08 -15.82
N LYS A 394 -18.48 12.35 -16.12
CA LYS A 394 -19.10 11.98 -17.41
C LYS A 394 -18.45 12.65 -18.64
N GLU A 395 -17.75 13.76 -18.44
CA GLU A 395 -17.07 14.49 -19.52
C GLU A 395 -15.66 13.94 -19.80
N GLY A 396 -15.05 13.24 -18.84
CA GLY A 396 -13.71 12.67 -18.97
C GLY A 396 -12.92 12.66 -17.66
N ILE A 397 -11.60 12.72 -17.77
CA ILE A 397 -10.65 12.75 -16.66
C ILE A 397 -10.06 14.15 -16.56
N LEU A 398 -10.31 14.81 -15.43
CA LEU A 398 -9.83 16.15 -15.12
C LEU A 398 -8.61 16.08 -14.20
N PHE A 399 -7.51 16.70 -14.64
CA PHE A 399 -6.36 17.04 -13.81
C PHE A 399 -6.48 18.51 -13.38
N TYR A 400 -6.57 18.76 -12.09
CA TYR A 400 -6.68 20.09 -11.50
C TYR A 400 -5.61 20.33 -10.45
N PHE A 401 -4.64 21.18 -10.80
CA PHE A 401 -3.56 21.60 -9.90
C PHE A 401 -3.90 22.96 -9.30
N HIS A 402 -3.97 23.03 -7.97
CA HIS A 402 -4.41 24.24 -7.26
C HIS A 402 -3.71 24.49 -5.91
N ASN A 403 -2.68 23.70 -5.59
CA ASN A 403 -2.06 23.72 -4.25
C ASN A 403 -0.59 24.19 -4.26
N ASN A 404 -0.11 24.75 -5.37
CA ASN A 404 1.21 25.36 -5.49
C ASN A 404 2.39 24.40 -5.18
N LYS A 405 2.15 23.08 -5.25
CA LYS A 405 3.18 22.04 -5.17
C LYS A 405 3.71 21.70 -6.57
N VAL A 406 4.89 21.08 -6.61
CA VAL A 406 5.51 20.56 -7.84
C VAL A 406 5.19 19.07 -7.98
N TYR A 407 4.70 18.68 -9.15
CA TYR A 407 4.36 17.30 -9.48
C TYR A 407 5.16 16.85 -10.69
N ASN A 408 6.37 16.39 -10.43
CA ASN A 408 7.32 16.08 -11.50
C ASN A 408 7.92 14.68 -11.34
N SER A 409 8.83 14.33 -12.24
CA SER A 409 9.42 13.00 -12.39
C SER A 409 10.95 13.05 -12.60
N TRP A 410 11.62 14.02 -11.94
CA TRP A 410 13.07 14.23 -12.06
C TRP A 410 13.91 13.17 -11.35
N VAL A 411 13.62 12.89 -10.07
CA VAL A 411 14.40 11.99 -9.20
C VAL A 411 13.52 10.86 -8.68
N LEU A 412 12.33 11.24 -8.18
CA LEU A 412 11.24 10.34 -7.82
C LEU A 412 10.04 10.69 -8.69
N ASP A 413 9.23 9.70 -9.02
CA ASP A 413 8.04 9.90 -9.85
C ASP A 413 6.86 10.33 -8.99
N TYR A 414 6.65 11.65 -8.86
CA TYR A 414 5.49 12.27 -8.21
C TYR A 414 4.43 12.76 -9.20
N CYS A 415 4.60 12.50 -10.49
CA CYS A 415 3.67 12.95 -11.51
C CYS A 415 2.35 12.17 -11.40
N PRO A 416 1.19 12.85 -11.25
CA PRO A 416 -0.13 12.23 -11.27
C PRO A 416 -0.39 11.55 -12.61
N LYS A 417 -0.92 10.32 -12.56
CA LYS A 417 -1.25 9.52 -13.75
C LYS A 417 -2.56 8.79 -13.59
N VAL A 418 -3.16 8.45 -14.72
CA VAL A 418 -4.27 7.52 -14.83
C VAL A 418 -3.84 6.37 -15.73
N ILE A 419 -3.85 5.15 -15.22
CA ILE A 419 -3.61 3.94 -16.02
C ILE A 419 -4.92 3.60 -16.74
N LEU A 420 -4.87 3.64 -18.08
CA LEU A 420 -6.00 3.26 -18.93
C LEU A 420 -5.93 1.79 -19.36
N SER A 421 -4.73 1.20 -19.40
CA SER A 421 -4.56 -0.22 -19.68
C SER A 421 -3.32 -0.77 -18.97
N ASN A 422 -3.45 -1.99 -18.47
CA ASN A 422 -2.41 -2.76 -17.79
C ASN A 422 -2.31 -4.14 -18.46
N SER A 423 -1.99 -4.14 -19.76
CA SER A 423 -1.93 -5.34 -20.61
C SER A 423 -0.64 -5.36 -21.41
N ALA A 424 -0.09 -6.56 -21.62
CA ALA A 424 1.07 -6.78 -22.49
C ALA A 424 0.76 -6.58 -23.99
N ASN A 425 -0.52 -6.41 -24.35
CA ASN A 425 -0.98 -6.32 -25.75
C ASN A 425 -1.38 -4.90 -26.16
N ILE A 426 -0.79 -3.86 -25.57
CA ILE A 426 -1.09 -2.47 -25.94
C ILE A 426 -0.40 -2.15 -27.28
N HIS A 427 -1.18 -2.05 -28.35
CA HIS A 427 -0.71 -1.76 -29.70
C HIS A 427 -1.08 -0.36 -30.18
N TYR A 428 -2.13 0.23 -29.62
CA TYR A 428 -2.60 1.54 -30.08
C TYR A 428 -3.26 2.33 -28.96
N ILE A 429 -2.98 3.63 -28.91
CA ILE A 429 -3.64 4.56 -28.00
C ILE A 429 -3.95 5.85 -28.74
N THR A 430 -5.17 6.35 -28.60
CA THR A 430 -5.51 7.74 -28.87
C THR A 430 -6.12 8.39 -27.64
N VAL A 431 -5.87 9.67 -27.45
CA VAL A 431 -6.58 10.48 -26.46
C VAL A 431 -6.76 11.91 -26.94
N LYS A 432 -7.94 12.47 -26.68
CA LYS A 432 -8.21 13.89 -26.83
C LYS A 432 -8.04 14.60 -25.50
N PHE A 433 -7.45 15.79 -25.52
CA PHE A 433 -7.42 16.64 -24.35
C PHE A 433 -7.43 18.12 -24.72
N LYS A 434 -7.76 18.95 -23.72
CA LYS A 434 -7.71 20.41 -23.82
C LYS A 434 -7.25 21.02 -22.50
N VAL A 435 -6.53 22.13 -22.58
CA VAL A 435 -6.17 22.95 -21.42
C VAL A 435 -7.32 23.93 -21.16
N LEU A 436 -7.99 23.79 -20.01
CA LEU A 436 -9.16 24.59 -19.64
C LEU A 436 -8.78 25.89 -18.92
N GLU A 437 -7.72 25.84 -18.13
CA GLU A 437 -7.27 26.97 -17.32
C GLU A 437 -5.76 26.89 -17.13
N GLU A 438 -5.08 27.99 -17.36
CA GLU A 438 -3.66 28.15 -17.12
C GLU A 438 -3.38 29.56 -16.59
N SER A 439 -3.07 29.69 -15.30
CA SER A 439 -2.71 30.99 -14.71
C SER A 439 -1.20 31.02 -14.44
N LYS A 440 -0.44 31.91 -15.12
CA LYS A 440 1.03 32.12 -14.98
C LYS A 440 1.72 30.90 -14.35
N THR A 441 1.65 29.77 -15.06
CA THR A 441 2.27 28.53 -14.60
C THR A 441 3.74 28.60 -15.02
N ASP A 442 4.64 28.21 -14.12
CA ASP A 442 6.08 28.17 -14.41
C ASP A 442 6.46 26.89 -15.22
N GLY A 443 5.46 26.17 -15.75
CA GLY A 443 5.61 25.11 -16.75
C GLY A 443 4.79 23.86 -16.45
N PHE A 444 4.25 23.24 -17.51
CA PHE A 444 3.51 21.99 -17.41
C PHE A 444 3.73 21.08 -18.62
N THR A 445 3.34 19.81 -18.48
CA THR A 445 3.28 18.88 -19.59
C THR A 445 2.10 17.93 -19.41
N ALA A 446 1.31 17.71 -20.46
CA ALA A 446 0.13 16.86 -20.42
C ALA A 446 0.07 15.93 -21.64
N GLY A 447 -0.21 14.64 -21.43
CA GLY A 447 -0.31 13.70 -22.54
C GLY A 447 -0.37 12.24 -22.13
N ILE A 448 0.11 11.37 -23.02
CA ILE A 448 0.15 9.92 -22.84
C ILE A 448 1.47 9.52 -22.19
N PHE A 449 1.42 8.56 -21.27
CA PHE A 449 2.60 7.82 -20.82
C PHE A 449 2.47 6.34 -21.14
N ILE A 450 3.64 5.71 -21.27
CA ILE A 450 3.82 4.29 -21.50
C ILE A 450 4.86 3.80 -20.52
N ARG A 451 4.64 2.64 -19.92
CA ARG A 451 5.60 1.97 -19.06
C ARG A 451 5.95 0.61 -19.64
N ASP A 452 7.23 0.37 -19.85
CA ASP A 452 7.72 -0.94 -20.29
C ASP A 452 7.86 -1.92 -19.12
N SER A 453 8.18 -3.18 -19.44
CA SER A 453 8.32 -4.25 -18.44
C SER A 453 9.49 -4.08 -17.46
N TYR A 454 10.41 -3.14 -17.71
CA TYR A 454 11.47 -2.74 -16.77
C TYR A 454 11.10 -1.50 -15.94
N GLY A 455 9.90 -0.95 -16.12
CA GLY A 455 9.43 0.24 -15.41
C GLY A 455 9.90 1.55 -16.04
N LYS A 456 10.52 1.51 -17.22
CA LYS A 456 10.94 2.70 -17.97
C LYS A 456 9.71 3.42 -18.49
N ILE A 457 9.61 4.72 -18.25
CA ILE A 457 8.46 5.53 -18.67
C ILE A 457 8.84 6.41 -19.85
N ILE A 458 8.10 6.27 -20.94
CA ILE A 458 8.18 7.14 -22.12
C ILE A 458 6.88 7.92 -22.19
N CYS A 459 6.98 9.21 -22.47
CA CYS A 459 5.79 10.04 -22.63
C CYS A 459 5.76 10.76 -23.95
N TRP A 460 4.54 10.97 -24.45
CA TRP A 460 4.22 11.81 -25.59
C TRP A 460 3.19 12.83 -25.17
N SER A 461 3.55 14.10 -25.20
CA SER A 461 2.83 15.11 -24.44
C SER A 461 3.04 16.52 -24.95
N LEU A 462 2.10 17.41 -24.69
CA LEU A 462 2.19 18.84 -24.97
C LEU A 462 2.77 19.58 -23.78
N ASP A 463 3.71 20.49 -24.02
CA ASP A 463 4.30 21.38 -23.00
C ASP A 463 3.65 22.79 -22.98
N GLN A 464 4.03 23.60 -21.98
CA GLN A 464 3.54 24.98 -21.84
C GLN A 464 3.88 25.90 -23.02
N ASN A 465 4.91 25.56 -23.82
CA ASN A 465 5.32 26.35 -24.98
C ASN A 465 4.60 25.92 -26.24
N ASN A 466 3.52 25.12 -26.11
CA ASN A 466 2.75 24.57 -27.20
C ASN A 466 3.60 23.70 -28.14
N ARG A 467 4.41 22.82 -27.55
CA ARG A 467 5.26 21.86 -28.27
C ARG A 467 4.89 20.45 -27.84
N LEU A 468 4.79 19.56 -28.83
CA LEU A 468 4.70 18.13 -28.58
C LEU A 468 6.10 17.60 -28.31
N ILE A 469 6.29 16.98 -27.17
CA ILE A 469 7.56 16.46 -26.69
C ILE A 469 7.46 14.96 -26.41
N CYS A 470 8.50 14.25 -26.82
CA CYS A 470 8.75 12.89 -26.40
C CYS A 470 9.90 12.88 -25.39
N ASP A 471 9.60 12.55 -24.14
CA ASP A 471 10.62 12.40 -23.11
C ASP A 471 10.71 10.93 -22.66
N LEU A 472 11.93 10.54 -22.31
CA LEU A 472 12.19 9.36 -21.50
C LEU A 472 12.42 9.83 -20.06
N LEU A 473 11.57 9.39 -19.14
CA LEU A 473 11.59 9.83 -17.74
C LEU A 473 12.97 9.58 -17.11
N GLY A 474 13.49 10.60 -16.40
CA GLY A 474 14.83 10.58 -15.81
C GLY A 474 16.00 10.68 -16.81
N LYS A 475 15.73 10.85 -18.10
CA LYS A 475 16.74 11.04 -19.15
C LYS A 475 16.44 12.27 -20.02
N LYS A 476 17.27 12.47 -21.06
CA LYS A 476 17.13 13.56 -22.02
C LYS A 476 15.84 13.46 -22.84
N ARG A 477 15.35 14.61 -23.27
CA ARG A 477 14.32 14.75 -24.31
C ARG A 477 14.75 13.99 -25.58
N ILE A 478 13.84 13.19 -26.11
CA ILE A 478 14.05 12.40 -27.33
C ILE A 478 13.68 13.23 -28.56
N MET A 479 12.53 13.89 -28.51
CA MET A 479 12.00 14.64 -29.64
C MET A 479 11.19 15.86 -29.18
N GLU A 480 11.14 16.87 -30.03
CA GLU A 480 10.30 18.04 -29.91
C GLU A 480 9.73 18.42 -31.29
N VAL A 481 8.43 18.68 -31.36
CA VAL A 481 7.73 19.15 -32.55
C VAL A 481 6.85 20.33 -32.16
N LYS A 482 6.85 21.39 -32.95
CA LYS A 482 5.95 22.53 -32.72
C LYS A 482 4.50 22.09 -33.00
N ASN A 483 3.62 22.26 -32.02
CA ASN A 483 2.20 22.00 -32.22
C ASN A 483 1.60 23.01 -33.21
N LYS A 484 0.72 22.55 -34.09
CA LYS A 484 0.05 23.39 -35.08
C LYS A 484 -1.22 24.06 -34.54
N LYS A 485 -1.81 23.51 -33.47
CA LYS A 485 -3.00 24.05 -32.78
C LYS A 485 -2.58 24.92 -31.60
N THR A 486 -3.45 25.82 -31.15
CA THR A 486 -3.27 26.58 -29.89
C THR A 486 -3.64 25.72 -28.67
N LEU A 487 -3.11 26.06 -27.48
CA LEU A 487 -3.29 25.28 -26.24
C LEU A 487 -4.76 25.14 -25.78
N ASP A 488 -5.60 26.12 -26.11
CA ASP A 488 -7.04 26.16 -25.80
C ASP A 488 -7.89 25.27 -26.74
N LYS A 489 -7.28 24.72 -27.80
CA LYS A 489 -7.96 23.83 -28.75
C LYS A 489 -7.75 22.37 -28.38
N GLU A 490 -8.68 21.56 -28.86
CA GLU A 490 -8.60 20.11 -28.73
C GLU A 490 -7.39 19.55 -29.48
N ILE A 491 -6.56 18.81 -28.74
CA ILE A 491 -5.39 18.11 -29.23
C ILE A 491 -5.67 16.62 -29.09
N GLU A 492 -5.42 15.86 -30.16
CA GLU A 492 -5.59 14.42 -30.19
C GLU A 492 -4.21 13.78 -30.39
N LEU A 493 -3.71 13.11 -29.35
CA LEU A 493 -2.42 12.43 -29.39
C LEU A 493 -2.62 10.99 -29.80
N ILE A 494 -1.71 10.50 -30.64
CA ILE A 494 -1.70 9.11 -31.08
C ILE A 494 -0.39 8.45 -30.75
N PHE A 495 -0.54 7.19 -30.44
CA PHE A 495 0.52 6.27 -30.15
C PHE A 495 0.25 4.93 -30.82
N GLN A 496 1.27 4.37 -31.47
CA GLN A 496 1.17 3.07 -32.12
C GLN A 496 2.42 2.24 -31.85
N LEU A 497 2.25 1.06 -31.28
CA LEU A 497 3.30 0.07 -31.08
C LEU A 497 3.23 -0.96 -32.19
N GLN A 498 4.29 -1.04 -33.00
CA GLN A 498 4.48 -2.11 -33.98
C GLN A 498 5.76 -2.85 -33.62
N GLU A 499 5.63 -4.15 -33.31
CA GLU A 499 6.71 -4.97 -32.77
C GLU A 499 7.30 -4.35 -31.49
N ARG A 500 8.48 -3.71 -31.59
CA ARG A 500 9.16 -2.97 -30.51
C ARG A 500 9.42 -1.51 -30.86
N LYS A 501 8.76 -0.99 -31.89
CA LYS A 501 8.88 0.40 -32.31
C LYS A 501 7.64 1.18 -31.92
N LEU A 502 7.91 2.25 -31.20
CA LEU A 502 6.96 3.13 -30.59
C LEU A 502 6.76 4.36 -31.45
N PHE A 503 5.70 4.42 -32.22
CA PHE A 503 5.42 5.57 -33.06
C PHE A 503 4.52 6.55 -32.31
N PHE A 504 4.85 7.84 -32.35
CA PHE A 504 4.09 8.91 -31.71
C PHE A 504 3.74 10.00 -32.72
N GLY A 505 2.53 10.52 -32.58
CA GLY A 505 1.93 11.45 -33.53
C GLY A 505 0.76 12.21 -32.95
N GLU A 506 0.07 12.94 -33.82
CA GLU A 506 -1.19 13.59 -33.50
C GLU A 506 -2.22 13.33 -34.60
N ARG A 507 -3.51 13.43 -34.27
CA ARG A 507 -4.58 13.40 -35.28
C ARG A 507 -4.97 14.82 -35.67
N LEU A 508 -4.77 15.15 -36.95
CA LEU A 508 -5.21 16.40 -37.55
C LEU A 508 -6.29 16.08 -38.57
N GLU A 509 -7.47 16.69 -38.41
CA GLU A 509 -8.58 16.56 -39.37
C GLU A 509 -8.95 15.10 -39.71
N GLY A 510 -8.83 14.20 -38.73
CA GLY A 510 -9.12 12.78 -38.89
C GLY A 510 -7.97 11.93 -39.46
N GLN A 511 -6.80 12.53 -39.76
CA GLN A 511 -5.62 11.83 -40.26
C GLN A 511 -4.50 11.74 -39.22
N ASP A 512 -3.88 10.57 -39.13
CA ASP A 512 -2.78 10.28 -38.22
C ASP A 512 -1.47 10.84 -38.78
N CYS A 513 -0.91 11.83 -38.10
CA CYS A 513 0.36 12.47 -38.45
C CYS A 513 1.45 11.98 -37.49
N MET A 514 2.26 11.00 -37.92
CA MET A 514 3.35 10.46 -37.11
C MET A 514 4.62 11.31 -37.22
N TYR A 515 5.23 11.60 -36.08
CA TYR A 515 6.40 12.49 -36.00
C TYR A 515 7.71 11.75 -35.79
N GLY A 516 7.68 10.59 -35.15
CA GLY A 516 8.89 9.87 -34.82
C GLY A 516 8.62 8.49 -34.26
N ASN A 517 9.71 7.79 -33.94
CA ASN A 517 9.64 6.54 -33.22
C ASN A 517 10.76 6.37 -32.20
N VAL A 518 10.52 5.49 -31.22
CA VAL A 518 11.50 5.02 -30.23
C VAL A 518 11.52 3.50 -30.26
N VAL A 519 12.71 2.90 -30.24
CA VAL A 519 12.86 1.45 -30.08
C VAL A 519 12.82 1.10 -28.60
N LEU A 520 11.96 0.16 -28.23
CA LEU A 520 11.82 -0.35 -26.88
C LEU A 520 12.75 -1.54 -26.65
N ASP A 521 13.32 -1.58 -25.44
CA ASP A 521 14.14 -2.70 -24.99
C ASP A 521 13.28 -3.91 -24.60
N THR A 522 12.04 -3.64 -24.17
CA THR A 522 11.07 -4.65 -23.72
C THR A 522 9.63 -4.30 -24.12
N ASP A 523 8.71 -5.21 -23.83
CA ASP A 523 7.29 -5.03 -24.15
C ASP A 523 6.64 -3.95 -23.27
N VAL A 524 5.59 -3.32 -23.81
CA VAL A 524 4.78 -2.35 -23.08
C VAL A 524 3.88 -3.09 -22.09
N LEU A 525 3.92 -2.68 -20.83
CA LEU A 525 3.09 -3.27 -19.78
C LEU A 525 1.87 -2.39 -19.46
N GLN A 526 2.07 -1.08 -19.47
CA GLN A 526 1.03 -0.13 -19.06
C GLN A 526 1.03 1.09 -19.96
N ALA A 527 -0.15 1.67 -20.07
CA ALA A 527 -0.30 2.96 -20.69
C ALA A 527 -1.44 3.77 -20.10
N GLY A 528 -1.36 5.07 -20.26
CA GLY A 528 -2.42 5.95 -19.83
C GLY A 528 -2.08 7.42 -19.92
N LEU A 529 -2.71 8.20 -19.06
CA LEU A 529 -2.69 9.65 -19.09
C LEU A 529 -1.81 10.19 -17.98
N MET A 530 -1.13 11.29 -18.23
CA MET A 530 -0.34 11.97 -17.21
C MET A 530 -0.40 13.47 -17.38
N CYS A 531 -0.22 14.18 -16.27
CA CYS A 531 0.07 15.59 -16.27
C CYS A 531 1.13 15.88 -15.20
N LYS A 532 2.20 16.60 -15.59
CA LYS A 532 3.28 17.03 -14.70
C LYS A 532 3.39 18.55 -14.69
N THR A 533 3.87 19.09 -13.59
CA THR A 533 4.22 20.49 -13.43
C THR A 533 5.73 20.60 -13.21
N TRP A 534 6.37 21.57 -13.87
CA TRP A 534 7.82 21.76 -13.75
C TRP A 534 8.19 22.57 -12.51
N ASP A 535 7.30 23.48 -12.12
CA ASP A 535 7.49 24.41 -11.01
C ASP A 535 6.17 24.56 -10.23
N ASN A 536 6.16 25.46 -9.25
CA ASN A 536 5.02 25.70 -8.37
C ASN A 536 3.77 26.11 -9.18
N CYS A 537 2.84 25.17 -9.32
CA CYS A 537 1.65 25.39 -10.14
C CYS A 537 0.52 26.04 -9.33
N LYS A 538 0.26 27.32 -9.58
CA LYS A 538 -0.84 28.06 -8.95
C LYS A 538 -2.21 27.57 -9.41
N ARG A 539 -2.41 27.44 -10.72
CA ARG A 539 -3.65 26.93 -11.31
C ARG A 539 -3.45 26.37 -12.71
N LEU A 540 -3.71 25.08 -12.86
CA LEU A 540 -3.73 24.37 -14.14
C LEU A 540 -4.91 23.41 -14.17
N LYS A 541 -5.72 23.45 -15.23
CA LYS A 541 -6.77 22.47 -15.50
C LYS A 541 -6.59 21.86 -16.88
N VAL A 542 -6.48 20.54 -16.92
CA VAL A 542 -6.42 19.77 -18.17
C VAL A 542 -7.47 18.67 -18.12
N ILE A 543 -8.31 18.58 -19.14
CA ILE A 543 -9.29 17.51 -19.26
C ILE A 543 -8.95 16.61 -20.44
N PHE A 544 -8.93 15.31 -20.18
CA PHE A 544 -8.76 14.25 -21.16
C PHE A 544 -10.09 13.54 -21.38
N TYR A 545 -10.40 13.20 -22.62
CA TYR A 545 -11.66 12.57 -23.02
C TYR A 545 -11.48 11.79 -24.32
N ASN A 546 -12.48 10.99 -24.69
CA ASN A 546 -12.50 10.23 -25.95
C ASN A 546 -11.18 9.47 -26.21
N TRP A 547 -10.74 8.67 -25.25
CA TRP A 547 -9.58 7.79 -25.43
C TRP A 547 -9.99 6.42 -25.95
N ASP A 548 -9.08 5.77 -26.65
CA ASP A 548 -9.21 4.38 -27.10
C ASP A 548 -7.85 3.71 -26.89
N VAL A 549 -7.84 2.53 -26.29
CA VAL A 549 -6.65 1.72 -26.02
C VAL A 549 -6.93 0.32 -26.54
N ARG A 550 -6.09 -0.15 -27.48
CA ARG A 550 -6.22 -1.45 -28.12
C ARG A 550 -4.96 -2.28 -27.98
#